data_AF-A0A381W1P9-F1
#
_entry.id   AF-A0A381W1P9-F1
#
_cell.length_a   1.000
_cell.length_b   1.000
_cell.length_c   1.000
_cell.angle_alpha   90.00
_cell.angle_beta   90.00
_cell.angle_gamma   90.00
#
_symmetry.space_group_name_H-M   'P 1'
#
loop_
_entity.id
_entity.type
_entity.pdbx_description
1 polymer ?
#
loop_
_entity_poly.entity_id
_entity_poly.type
_entity_poly.pdbx_seq_one_letter_code
_entity_poly.pdbx_strand_id
1 'polypeptide(L)'
;MLLLPEDIVRNMWFVFEEGGMWLPETLIFALCLLVILCTGILIISFINLRPKLRMTIWKNGALLAWVVVASAVSMVAYGLTASGDVNSKAVAIDQADWIVVAEVAPFGMASRKPVPVPDPVEVAPVTVDTAQDSAMSPLYNVHCSACHGPNGEGIEGLGVDLVASEFVASSDSDALVVLLGEGRMPDAKTSLTGRPMPSFAWMGEEELHGLAVLLQDQASAARN
;
A
#
# COMPACT_ATOMS: atom_id res chain seq x y z
N MET A 1 17.96 30.72 -0.05
CA MET A 1 17.83 29.26 0.17
C MET A 1 18.94 28.87 1.13
N LEU A 2 18.60 28.73 2.41
CA LEU A 2 19.57 28.60 3.51
C LEU A 2 19.97 27.11 3.58
N LEU A 3 21.18 26.79 3.12
CA LEU A 3 21.71 25.42 3.12
C LEU A 3 21.93 25.00 4.57
N LEU A 4 20.99 24.23 5.14
CA LEU A 4 21.25 23.55 6.39
C LEU A 4 22.35 22.49 6.18
N PRO A 5 23.26 22.32 7.14
CA PRO A 5 24.31 21.32 7.05
C PRO A 5 23.72 19.89 7.07
N GLU A 6 24.39 19.00 6.33
CA GLU A 6 23.95 17.61 6.01
C GLU A 6 23.67 16.75 7.24
N ASP A 7 24.30 17.07 8.37
CA ASP A 7 24.10 16.41 9.67
C ASP A 7 22.73 16.73 10.28
N ILE A 8 22.23 17.95 10.12
CA ILE A 8 20.91 18.34 10.61
C ILE A 8 19.81 17.69 9.77
N VAL A 9 20.00 17.61 8.45
CA VAL A 9 19.07 16.92 7.54
C VAL A 9 18.97 15.43 7.88
N ARG A 10 20.12 14.79 8.16
CA ARG A 10 20.18 13.37 8.54
C ARG A 10 19.58 13.07 9.91
N ASN A 11 19.76 13.97 10.88
CA ASN A 11 19.16 13.84 12.21
C ASN A 11 17.64 14.11 12.19
N MET A 12 17.18 15.06 11.36
CA MET A 12 15.74 15.28 11.16
C MET A 12 15.08 14.05 10.54
N TRP A 13 15.72 13.42 9.56
CA TRP A 13 15.25 12.19 8.93
C TRP A 13 15.05 11.05 9.94
N PHE A 14 16.00 10.84 10.85
CA PHE A 14 15.90 9.83 11.92
C PHE A 14 14.69 10.06 12.86
N VAL A 15 14.38 11.31 13.19
CA VAL A 15 13.21 11.67 14.03
C VAL A 15 11.87 11.40 13.32
N PHE A 16 11.83 11.50 11.99
CA PHE A 16 10.65 11.13 11.21
C PHE A 16 10.50 9.62 11.09
N GLU A 17 11.58 8.85 11.01
CA GLU A 17 11.52 7.40 10.84
C GLU A 17 11.26 6.64 12.16
N GLU A 18 11.65 7.20 13.32
CA GLU A 18 11.40 6.61 14.65
C GLU A 18 9.99 6.86 15.24
N GLY A 19 9.03 7.32 14.43
CA GLY A 19 7.65 7.48 14.90
C GLY A 19 7.38 8.80 15.64
N GLY A 20 7.91 9.90 15.13
CA GLY A 20 7.59 11.24 15.62
C GLY A 20 6.09 11.58 15.50
N MET A 21 5.63 12.53 16.33
CA MET A 21 4.27 13.11 16.37
C MET A 21 3.64 13.49 15.01
N TRP A 22 4.46 13.61 13.96
CA TRP A 22 4.10 14.10 12.64
C TRP A 22 3.97 12.99 11.58
N LEU A 23 4.05 11.70 11.96
CA LEU A 23 3.81 10.59 11.04
C LEU A 23 2.36 10.63 10.51
N PRO A 24 2.12 10.28 9.24
CA PRO A 24 0.77 10.22 8.68
C PRO A 24 -0.18 9.35 9.52
N GLU A 25 0.32 8.23 10.04
CA GLU A 25 -0.41 7.27 10.86
C GLU A 25 -0.82 7.88 12.21
N THR A 26 0.09 8.60 12.87
CA THR A 26 -0.20 9.28 14.14
C THR A 26 -1.18 10.44 13.96
N LEU A 27 -1.11 11.12 12.82
CA LEU A 27 -1.99 12.24 12.47
C LEU A 27 -3.42 11.75 12.15
N ILE A 28 -3.54 10.64 11.41
CA ILE A 28 -4.83 9.96 11.17
C ILE A 28 -5.41 9.48 12.51
N PHE A 29 -4.59 8.87 13.37
CA PHE A 29 -5.03 8.41 14.68
C PHE A 29 -5.54 9.56 15.56
N ALA A 30 -4.80 10.67 15.63
CA ALA A 30 -5.19 11.87 16.36
C ALA A 30 -6.50 12.49 15.82
N LEU A 31 -6.67 12.52 14.50
CA LEU A 31 -7.89 13.03 13.86
C LEU A 31 -9.10 12.13 14.17
N CYS A 32 -8.93 10.81 14.10
CA CYS A 32 -9.96 9.85 14.49
C CYS A 32 -10.37 10.00 15.96
N LEU A 33 -9.42 10.13 16.88
CA LEU A 33 -9.71 10.37 18.29
C LEU A 33 -10.46 11.70 18.51
N LEU A 34 -10.11 12.76 17.79
CA LEU A 34 -10.80 14.04 17.86
C LEU A 34 -12.26 13.92 17.36
N VAL A 35 -12.49 13.22 16.25
CA VAL A 35 -13.85 12.99 15.72
C VAL A 35 -14.68 12.18 16.71
N ILE A 36 -14.10 11.14 17.34
CA ILE A 36 -14.79 10.34 18.36
C ILE A 36 -15.13 11.20 19.59
N LEU A 37 -14.21 12.05 20.04
CA LEU A 37 -14.42 12.95 21.17
C LEU A 37 -15.51 14.00 20.86
N CYS A 38 -15.47 14.64 19.69
CA CYS A 38 -16.48 15.60 19.25
C CYS A 38 -17.87 14.96 19.11
N THR A 39 -17.96 13.77 18.51
CA THR A 39 -19.23 13.05 18.39
C THR A 39 -19.77 12.66 19.76
N GLY A 40 -18.92 12.19 20.69
CA GLY A 40 -19.30 11.91 22.08
C GLY A 40 -19.87 13.12 22.80
N ILE A 41 -19.22 14.29 22.72
CA ILE A 41 -19.70 15.54 23.35
C ILE A 41 -21.07 15.96 22.79
N LEU A 42 -21.26 15.84 21.46
CA LEU A 42 -22.54 16.16 20.82
C LEU A 42 -23.65 15.20 21.26
N ILE A 43 -23.36 13.90 21.36
CA ILE A 43 -24.34 12.88 21.80
C ILE A 43 -24.74 13.13 23.25
N ILE A 44 -23.78 13.38 24.16
CA ILE A 44 -24.07 13.67 25.57
C ILE A 44 -24.91 14.94 25.71
N SER A 45 -24.55 16.00 24.97
CA SER A 45 -25.31 17.26 24.95
C SER A 45 -26.74 17.05 24.45
N PHE A 46 -26.91 16.22 23.41
CA PHE A 46 -28.23 15.88 22.85
C PHE A 46 -29.09 15.09 23.84
N ILE A 47 -28.52 14.09 24.53
CA ILE A 47 -29.22 13.30 25.55
C ILE A 47 -29.67 14.20 26.70
N ASN A 48 -28.81 15.13 27.15
CA ASN A 48 -29.13 16.04 28.25
C ASN A 48 -30.19 17.10 27.85
N LEU A 49 -30.29 17.43 26.55
CA LEU A 49 -31.34 18.30 26.00
C LEU A 49 -32.69 17.58 25.77
N ARG A 50 -32.73 16.24 25.71
CA ARG A 50 -33.97 15.47 25.43
C ARG A 50 -35.20 15.86 26.26
N PRO A 51 -35.13 16.05 27.59
CA PRO A 51 -36.33 16.42 28.36
C PRO A 51 -36.88 17.81 28.00
N LYS A 52 -36.03 18.75 27.53
CA LYS A 52 -36.45 20.09 27.07
C LYS A 52 -36.87 20.11 25.58
N LEU A 53 -36.34 19.19 24.78
CA LEU A 53 -36.71 19.04 23.37
C LEU A 53 -38.13 18.50 23.20
N ARG A 54 -38.65 17.65 24.11
CA ARG A 54 -39.99 17.05 23.98
C ARG A 54 -41.13 18.07 23.83
N MET A 55 -41.02 19.23 24.48
CA MET A 55 -42.02 20.30 24.40
C MET A 55 -41.84 21.22 23.18
N THR A 56 -40.68 21.16 22.54
CA THR A 56 -40.30 22.07 21.44
C THR A 56 -40.20 21.34 20.09
N ILE A 57 -40.08 20.00 20.06
CA ILE A 57 -40.07 19.18 18.83
C ILE A 57 -41.34 19.40 18.00
N TRP A 58 -42.50 19.57 18.66
CA TRP A 58 -43.76 19.88 17.97
C TRP A 58 -43.81 21.32 17.41
N LYS A 59 -43.07 22.26 18.00
CA LYS A 59 -42.99 23.67 17.54
C LYS A 59 -41.88 23.89 16.52
N ASN A 60 -40.81 23.09 16.60
CA ASN A 60 -39.58 23.22 15.80
C ASN A 60 -39.46 22.12 14.74
N GLY A 61 -40.50 21.31 14.53
CA GLY A 61 -40.50 20.22 13.54
C GLY A 61 -40.18 20.72 12.13
N ALA A 62 -40.61 21.93 11.78
CA ALA A 62 -40.26 22.59 10.52
C ALA A 62 -38.75 22.88 10.40
N LEU A 63 -38.11 23.28 11.49
CA LEU A 63 -36.66 23.53 11.55
C LEU A 63 -35.85 22.23 11.38
N LEU A 64 -36.27 21.15 12.04
CA LEU A 64 -35.64 19.84 11.89
C LEU A 64 -35.83 19.27 10.48
N ALA A 65 -37.02 19.40 9.91
CA ALA A 65 -37.27 19.02 8.52
C ALA A 65 -36.38 19.81 7.55
N TRP A 66 -36.21 21.12 7.79
CA TRP A 66 -35.35 21.96 6.97
C TRP A 66 -33.88 21.54 7.03
N VAL A 67 -33.36 21.15 8.21
CA VAL A 67 -31.98 20.64 8.36
C VAL A 67 -31.76 19.33 7.61
N VAL A 68 -32.73 18.40 7.66
CA VAL A 68 -32.64 17.12 6.93
C VAL A 68 -32.65 17.36 5.42
N VAL A 69 -33.53 18.24 4.95
CA VAL A 69 -33.60 18.61 3.53
C VAL A 69 -32.32 19.31 3.09
N ALA A 70 -31.80 20.28 3.86
CA ALA A 70 -30.57 20.98 3.53
C ALA A 70 -29.35 20.04 3.47
N SER A 71 -29.29 19.05 4.36
CA SER A 71 -28.24 18.02 4.36
C SER A 71 -28.35 17.12 3.12
N ALA A 72 -29.56 16.66 2.79
CA ALA A 72 -29.79 15.82 1.62
C ALA A 72 -29.48 16.57 0.32
N VAL A 73 -29.91 17.84 0.22
CA VAL A 73 -29.62 18.70 -0.93
C VAL A 73 -28.12 18.94 -1.06
N SER A 74 -27.41 19.16 0.04
CA SER A 74 -25.94 19.31 0.01
C SER A 74 -25.26 18.03 -0.47
N MET A 75 -25.65 16.86 0.04
CA MET A 75 -25.09 15.58 -0.37
C MET A 75 -25.34 15.28 -1.86
N VAL A 76 -26.53 15.58 -2.36
CA VAL A 76 -26.87 15.44 -3.78
C VAL A 76 -26.11 16.45 -4.65
N ALA A 77 -26.01 17.71 -4.21
CA ALA A 77 -25.25 18.74 -4.93
C ALA A 77 -23.76 18.38 -5.01
N TYR A 78 -23.17 17.87 -3.92
CA TYR A 78 -21.82 17.33 -3.92
C TYR A 78 -21.71 16.11 -4.83
N GLY A 79 -22.66 15.18 -4.82
CA GLY A 79 -22.66 14.03 -5.73
C GLY A 79 -22.75 14.41 -7.22
N LEU A 80 -23.45 15.49 -7.55
CA LEU A 80 -23.58 16.01 -8.91
C LEU A 80 -22.38 16.88 -9.36
N THR A 81 -21.66 17.47 -8.41
CA THR A 81 -20.47 18.32 -8.69
C THR A 81 -19.15 17.59 -8.48
N ALA A 82 -19.17 16.42 -7.86
CA ALA A 82 -18.03 15.51 -7.82
C ALA A 82 -17.73 15.03 -9.24
N SER A 83 -16.52 15.34 -9.71
CA SER A 83 -15.99 14.96 -11.02
C SER A 83 -15.69 13.46 -11.11
N GLY A 84 -16.72 12.62 -10.98
CA GLY A 84 -16.62 11.16 -11.03
C GLY A 84 -17.73 10.56 -11.89
N ASP A 85 -17.66 10.76 -13.21
CA ASP A 85 -18.47 9.99 -14.16
C ASP A 85 -17.90 8.58 -14.28
N VAL A 86 -18.45 7.61 -13.54
CA VAL A 86 -18.17 6.19 -13.77
C VAL A 86 -19.19 5.64 -14.75
N ASN A 87 -19.00 6.01 -16.01
CA ASN A 87 -19.76 5.44 -17.11
C ASN A 87 -19.33 3.98 -17.31
N SER A 88 -20.12 3.04 -16.80
CA SER A 88 -19.86 1.59 -16.88
C SER A 88 -19.81 1.04 -18.32
N LYS A 89 -20.11 1.87 -19.32
CA LYS A 89 -19.98 1.56 -20.75
C LYS A 89 -18.79 2.23 -21.45
N ALA A 90 -18.12 3.19 -20.80
CA ALA A 90 -16.97 3.92 -21.36
C ALA A 90 -15.62 3.51 -20.74
N VAL A 91 -15.60 2.56 -19.80
CA VAL A 91 -14.36 1.91 -19.37
C VAL A 91 -13.94 0.89 -20.45
N ALA A 92 -13.58 1.41 -21.63
CA ALA A 92 -12.67 0.73 -22.52
C ALA A 92 -11.27 1.02 -21.98
N ILE A 93 -10.69 0.04 -21.26
CA ILE A 93 -9.27 0.04 -20.92
C ILE A 93 -8.52 -0.24 -22.23
N ASP A 94 -8.41 0.76 -23.11
CA ASP A 94 -7.65 0.61 -24.36
C ASP A 94 -6.86 1.86 -24.76
N GLN A 95 -6.99 2.97 -24.03
CA GLN A 95 -6.08 4.10 -24.24
C GLN A 95 -5.91 4.86 -22.94
N ALA A 96 -4.79 4.60 -22.26
CA ALA A 96 -4.31 5.46 -21.18
C ALA A 96 -3.86 6.78 -21.81
N ASP A 97 -4.82 7.66 -22.12
CA ASP A 97 -4.53 9.07 -22.26
C ASP A 97 -4.06 9.54 -20.88
N TRP A 98 -2.75 9.67 -20.75
CA TRP A 98 -2.09 10.24 -19.59
C TRP A 98 -2.74 11.60 -19.33
N ILE A 99 -3.49 11.69 -18.25
CA ILE A 99 -4.02 12.97 -17.79
C ILE A 99 -2.80 13.83 -17.46
N VAL A 100 -2.61 14.90 -18.23
CA VAL A 100 -1.58 15.92 -17.94
C VAL A 100 -2.01 16.62 -16.66
N VAL A 101 -1.65 16.06 -15.51
CA VAL A 101 -1.85 16.74 -14.24
C VAL A 101 -0.92 17.94 -14.24
N ALA A 102 -1.48 19.15 -14.17
CA ALA A 102 -0.71 20.38 -14.02
C ALA A 102 0.30 20.22 -12.88
N GLU A 103 1.52 20.71 -13.05
CA GLU A 103 2.62 20.52 -12.12
C GLU A 103 2.22 20.98 -10.72
N VAL A 104 1.82 20.03 -9.87
CA VAL A 104 1.41 20.33 -8.50
C VAL A 104 2.69 20.54 -7.72
N ALA A 105 2.75 21.63 -6.95
CA ALA A 105 3.81 21.90 -5.99
C ALA A 105 3.28 21.61 -4.57
N PRO A 106 3.08 20.33 -4.19
CA PRO A 106 2.72 20.03 -2.82
C PRO A 106 3.85 20.55 -1.92
N PHE A 107 3.49 21.32 -0.90
CA PHE A 107 4.41 21.93 0.06
C PHE A 107 5.43 22.94 -0.52
N GLY A 108 5.15 23.52 -1.70
CA GLY A 108 5.98 24.58 -2.29
C GLY A 108 7.31 24.11 -2.88
N MET A 109 7.52 22.80 -2.98
CA MET A 109 8.64 22.19 -3.70
C MET A 109 8.22 21.90 -5.14
N ALA A 110 9.09 22.19 -6.11
CA ALA A 110 8.85 21.84 -7.50
C ALA A 110 8.80 20.32 -7.66
N SER A 111 7.76 19.81 -8.33
CA SER A 111 7.69 18.40 -8.67
C SER A 111 8.85 18.00 -9.57
N ARG A 112 9.27 16.73 -9.46
CA ARG A 112 10.31 16.20 -10.33
C ARG A 112 9.75 16.16 -11.76
N LYS A 113 10.44 16.81 -12.70
CA LYS A 113 10.03 16.78 -14.11
C LYS A 113 9.93 15.32 -14.57
N PRO A 114 8.86 14.93 -15.28
CA PRO A 114 8.78 13.62 -15.90
C PRO A 114 10.04 13.40 -16.73
N VAL A 115 10.80 12.36 -16.41
CA VAL A 115 11.88 11.90 -17.28
C VAL A 115 11.17 11.34 -18.53
N PRO A 116 11.54 11.77 -19.75
CA PRO A 116 11.03 11.15 -20.97
C PRO A 116 11.42 9.67 -20.94
N VAL A 117 10.47 8.82 -20.59
CA VAL A 117 10.59 7.39 -20.82
C VAL A 117 10.43 7.25 -22.35
N PRO A 118 11.33 6.53 -23.05
CA PRO A 118 11.12 6.26 -24.46
C PRO A 118 9.71 5.68 -24.67
N ASP A 119 9.08 6.02 -25.79
CA ASP A 119 7.78 5.46 -26.18
C ASP A 119 7.80 3.95 -25.90
N PRO A 120 6.71 3.37 -25.36
CA PRO A 120 6.65 1.94 -25.16
C PRO A 120 7.06 1.29 -26.48
N VAL A 121 8.25 0.70 -26.50
CA VAL A 121 8.55 -0.30 -27.51
C VAL A 121 7.38 -1.24 -27.40
N GLU A 122 6.74 -1.57 -28.53
CA GLU A 122 5.73 -2.60 -28.60
C GLU A 122 6.40 -3.87 -28.07
N VAL A 123 6.35 -4.03 -26.75
CA VAL A 123 6.81 -5.21 -26.07
C VAL A 123 5.75 -6.18 -26.54
N ALA A 124 6.14 -7.05 -27.48
CA ALA A 124 5.33 -8.20 -27.83
C ALA A 124 4.72 -8.70 -26.52
N PRO A 125 3.38 -8.92 -26.47
CA PRO A 125 2.73 -9.30 -25.24
C PRO A 125 3.62 -10.32 -24.59
N VAL A 126 4.05 -10.04 -23.35
CA VAL A 126 4.74 -11.05 -22.57
C VAL A 126 3.68 -12.13 -22.45
N THR A 127 3.74 -13.09 -23.36
CA THR A 127 3.12 -14.37 -23.19
C THR A 127 3.81 -14.85 -21.94
N VAL A 128 3.17 -14.63 -20.80
CA VAL A 128 3.32 -15.53 -19.68
C VAL A 128 2.94 -16.85 -20.31
N ASP A 129 3.95 -17.58 -20.75
CA ASP A 129 3.77 -18.90 -21.28
C ASP A 129 3.30 -19.71 -20.07
N THR A 130 1.98 -19.78 -19.88
CA THR A 130 1.37 -20.59 -18.83
C THR A 130 1.61 -22.08 -19.09
N ALA A 131 2.37 -22.41 -20.14
CA ALA A 131 2.89 -23.74 -20.45
C ALA A 131 4.38 -23.90 -20.10
N GLN A 132 5.00 -22.99 -19.34
CA GLN A 132 6.25 -23.30 -18.65
C GLN A 132 5.92 -24.12 -17.40
N ASP A 133 6.29 -25.40 -17.42
CA ASP A 133 6.01 -26.48 -16.46
C ASP A 133 6.61 -26.27 -15.03
N SER A 134 6.75 -25.04 -14.56
CA SER A 134 7.08 -24.69 -13.17
C SER A 134 6.02 -23.77 -12.60
N ALA A 135 4.80 -24.30 -12.45
CA ALA A 135 3.66 -23.58 -11.90
C ALA A 135 3.88 -23.28 -10.41
N MET A 136 4.61 -22.21 -10.11
CA MET A 136 4.76 -21.76 -8.74
C MET A 136 3.41 -21.35 -8.17
N SER A 137 3.24 -21.47 -6.84
CA SER A 137 1.92 -21.32 -6.22
C SER A 137 1.32 -19.93 -6.45
N PRO A 138 -0.02 -19.78 -6.46
CA PRO A 138 -0.65 -18.46 -6.52
C PRO A 138 -0.15 -17.51 -5.43
N LEU A 139 0.14 -18.06 -4.25
CA LEU A 139 0.67 -17.30 -3.11
C LEU A 139 2.08 -16.77 -3.40
N TYR A 140 2.96 -17.59 -3.99
CA TYR A 140 4.27 -17.13 -4.48
C TYR A 140 4.11 -16.04 -5.54
N ASN A 141 3.19 -16.22 -6.50
CA ASN A 141 3.00 -15.27 -7.59
C ASN A 141 2.55 -13.89 -7.09
N VAL A 142 1.78 -13.82 -6.01
CA VAL A 142 1.33 -12.55 -5.43
C VAL A 142 2.44 -11.86 -4.63
N HIS A 143 3.31 -12.60 -3.94
CA HIS A 143 4.21 -12.03 -2.94
C HIS A 143 5.70 -12.03 -3.30
N CYS A 144 6.14 -12.92 -4.19
CA CYS A 144 7.55 -13.19 -4.44
C CYS A 144 7.96 -12.89 -5.89
N SER A 145 7.07 -13.14 -6.86
CA SER A 145 7.39 -13.08 -8.29
C SER A 145 7.87 -11.71 -8.77
N ALA A 146 7.39 -10.62 -8.14
CA ALA A 146 7.76 -9.26 -8.50
C ALA A 146 9.26 -8.99 -8.37
N CYS A 147 9.95 -9.70 -7.47
CA CYS A 147 11.39 -9.57 -7.27
C CYS A 147 12.17 -10.78 -7.78
N HIS A 148 11.61 -11.99 -7.59
CA HIS A 148 12.28 -13.25 -7.87
C HIS A 148 11.89 -13.90 -9.19
N GLY A 149 11.04 -13.25 -9.99
CA GLY A 149 10.56 -13.79 -11.26
C GLY A 149 9.40 -14.78 -11.10
N PRO A 150 8.59 -14.99 -12.16
CA PRO A 150 7.42 -15.87 -12.13
C PRO A 150 7.77 -17.34 -11.85
N ASN A 151 9.00 -17.77 -12.18
CA ASN A 151 9.48 -19.13 -11.96
C ASN A 151 10.56 -19.20 -10.86
N GLY A 152 10.87 -18.09 -10.18
CA GLY A 152 11.96 -18.05 -9.21
C GLY A 152 13.35 -17.91 -9.83
N GLU A 153 13.45 -17.56 -11.11
CA GLU A 153 14.69 -17.40 -11.88
C GLU A 153 15.52 -16.16 -11.47
N GLY A 154 14.95 -15.28 -10.63
CA GLY A 154 15.57 -14.02 -10.24
C GLY A 154 15.45 -12.94 -11.30
N ILE A 155 15.61 -11.69 -10.87
CA ILE A 155 15.60 -10.52 -11.76
C ILE A 155 16.86 -9.72 -11.46
N GLU A 156 17.70 -9.53 -12.49
CA GLU A 156 18.94 -8.78 -12.35
C GLU A 156 18.66 -7.39 -11.78
N GLY A 157 19.34 -7.05 -10.68
CA GLY A 157 19.15 -5.77 -10.04
C GLY A 157 17.88 -5.66 -9.16
N LEU A 158 17.19 -6.77 -8.86
CA LEU A 158 16.03 -6.75 -7.97
C LEU A 158 16.04 -7.91 -6.96
N GLY A 159 15.97 -9.16 -7.43
CA GLY A 159 15.95 -10.36 -6.58
C GLY A 159 16.89 -11.44 -7.11
N VAL A 160 17.39 -12.28 -6.20
CA VAL A 160 18.26 -13.41 -6.54
C VAL A 160 17.45 -14.56 -7.14
N ASP A 161 18.11 -15.39 -7.94
CA ASP A 161 17.55 -16.68 -8.36
C ASP A 161 17.34 -17.56 -7.13
N LEU A 162 16.11 -18.06 -6.95
CA LEU A 162 15.70 -18.96 -5.87
C LEU A 162 15.83 -20.43 -6.26
N VAL A 163 15.70 -20.74 -7.54
CA VAL A 163 15.72 -22.12 -8.08
C VAL A 163 17.17 -22.62 -8.21
N ALA A 164 18.07 -21.81 -8.74
CA ALA A 164 19.49 -22.12 -8.80
C ALA A 164 20.22 -21.86 -7.47
N SER A 165 19.52 -21.38 -6.43
CA SER A 165 20.14 -21.03 -5.16
C SER A 165 20.57 -22.27 -4.38
N GLU A 166 21.87 -22.42 -4.16
CA GLU A 166 22.39 -23.47 -3.27
C GLU A 166 21.82 -23.34 -1.86
N PHE A 167 21.78 -22.10 -1.34
CA PHE A 167 21.24 -21.76 -0.04
C PHE A 167 19.80 -22.26 0.13
N VAL A 168 18.91 -22.04 -0.85
CA VAL A 168 17.49 -22.41 -0.71
C VAL A 168 17.33 -23.92 -0.61
N ALA A 169 17.95 -24.71 -1.48
CA ALA A 169 17.77 -26.17 -1.38
C ALA A 169 18.69 -26.89 -0.38
N SER A 170 19.73 -26.24 0.16
CA SER A 170 20.45 -26.79 1.33
C SER A 170 19.84 -26.38 2.67
N SER A 171 18.93 -25.39 2.68
CA SER A 171 18.28 -24.93 3.89
C SER A 171 17.15 -25.86 4.29
N ASP A 172 16.95 -26.00 5.59
CA ASP A 172 15.77 -26.66 6.16
C ASP A 172 14.52 -25.78 6.00
N SER A 173 13.34 -26.39 5.86
CA SER A 173 12.08 -25.65 5.70
C SER A 173 11.80 -24.74 6.89
N ASP A 174 12.10 -25.15 8.12
CA ASP A 174 11.88 -24.32 9.30
C ASP A 174 12.84 -23.12 9.33
N ALA A 175 14.07 -23.33 8.85
CA ALA A 175 15.04 -22.23 8.70
C ALA A 175 14.61 -21.21 7.63
N LEU A 176 14.00 -21.69 6.54
CA LEU A 176 13.40 -20.83 5.51
C LEU A 176 12.18 -20.08 6.05
N VAL A 177 11.34 -20.69 6.88
CA VAL A 177 10.23 -19.99 7.55
C VAL A 177 10.73 -18.85 8.42
N VAL A 178 11.77 -19.09 9.22
CA VAL A 178 12.40 -18.02 10.04
C VAL A 178 12.93 -16.90 9.14
N LEU A 179 13.62 -17.24 8.05
CA LEU A 179 14.11 -16.25 7.10
C LEU A 179 12.99 -15.45 6.44
N LEU A 180 11.90 -16.09 6.02
CA LEU A 180 10.75 -15.41 5.43
C LEU A 180 10.07 -14.50 6.48
N GLY A 181 9.98 -14.97 7.72
CA GLY A 181 9.46 -14.21 8.85
C GLY A 181 10.28 -12.97 9.16
N GLU A 182 11.60 -13.06 9.23
CA GLU A 182 12.47 -11.91 9.56
C GLU A 182 12.77 -11.02 8.34
N GLY A 183 12.77 -11.60 7.14
CA GLY A 183 13.33 -10.99 5.95
C GLY A 183 14.86 -10.93 6.00
N ARG A 184 15.46 -10.07 5.17
CA ARG A 184 16.91 -9.84 5.14
C ARG A 184 17.22 -8.39 4.83
N MET A 185 17.84 -7.70 5.79
CA MET A 185 18.24 -6.31 5.63
C MET A 185 19.45 -6.15 4.68
N PRO A 186 19.61 -4.97 4.05
CA PRO A 186 20.71 -4.69 3.11
C PRO A 186 22.11 -4.90 3.69
N ASP A 187 22.28 -4.60 4.97
CA ASP A 187 23.55 -4.62 5.71
C ASP A 187 23.86 -5.96 6.38
N ALA A 188 22.95 -6.93 6.27
CA ALA A 188 23.17 -8.28 6.77
C ALA A 188 24.40 -8.90 6.08
N LYS A 189 25.30 -9.49 6.87
CA LYS A 189 26.51 -10.16 6.34
C LYS A 189 26.21 -11.29 5.34
N THR A 190 24.99 -11.81 5.38
CA THR A 190 24.47 -12.88 4.51
C THR A 190 23.69 -12.33 3.31
N SER A 191 23.64 -11.00 3.11
CA SER A 191 23.03 -10.38 1.94
C SER A 191 23.98 -10.42 0.74
N LEU A 192 23.48 -10.92 -0.39
CA LEU A 192 24.24 -11.01 -1.64
C LEU A 192 24.10 -9.74 -2.50
N THR A 193 22.94 -9.09 -2.42
CA THR A 193 22.56 -8.01 -3.35
C THR A 193 22.62 -6.63 -2.72
N GLY A 194 22.76 -6.53 -1.39
CA GLY A 194 22.61 -5.26 -0.68
C GLY A 194 21.20 -4.66 -0.81
N ARG A 195 20.20 -5.46 -1.21
CA ARG A 195 18.79 -5.06 -1.29
C ARG A 195 18.01 -5.66 -0.12
N PRO A 196 17.02 -4.94 0.42
CA PRO A 196 16.19 -5.47 1.48
C PRO A 196 15.25 -6.53 0.91
N MET A 197 15.23 -7.71 1.53
CA MET A 197 14.11 -8.63 1.44
C MET A 197 13.19 -8.36 2.64
N PRO A 198 11.94 -7.91 2.44
CA PRO A 198 11.05 -7.56 3.54
C PRO A 198 10.66 -8.78 4.37
N SER A 199 10.20 -8.53 5.59
CA SER A 199 9.60 -9.53 6.48
C SER A 199 8.20 -9.92 5.99
N PHE A 200 7.92 -11.22 6.06
CA PHE A 200 6.60 -11.82 5.81
C PHE A 200 5.97 -12.39 7.09
N ALA A 201 6.41 -11.96 8.29
CA ALA A 201 5.84 -12.45 9.56
C ALA A 201 4.34 -12.16 9.75
N TRP A 202 3.75 -11.31 8.92
CA TRP A 202 2.31 -11.05 8.87
C TRP A 202 1.52 -12.14 8.16
N MET A 203 2.19 -13.00 7.39
CA MET A 203 1.64 -14.19 6.76
C MET A 203 1.57 -15.31 7.80
N GLY A 204 0.50 -16.12 7.80
CA GLY A 204 0.33 -17.18 8.79
C GLY A 204 1.46 -18.22 8.72
N GLU A 205 1.78 -18.88 9.83
CA GLU A 205 2.87 -19.87 9.89
C GLU A 205 2.69 -21.02 8.89
N GLU A 206 1.45 -21.47 8.66
CA GLU A 206 1.12 -22.49 7.66
C GLU A 206 1.42 -22.03 6.22
N GLU A 207 1.12 -20.78 5.90
CA GLU A 207 1.38 -20.18 4.59
C GLU A 207 2.88 -20.00 4.34
N LEU A 208 3.61 -19.53 5.36
CA LEU A 208 5.07 -19.41 5.32
C LEU A 208 5.74 -20.77 5.15
N HIS A 209 5.28 -21.78 5.89
CA HIS A 209 5.79 -23.14 5.75
C HIS A 209 5.47 -23.72 4.37
N GLY A 210 4.27 -23.47 3.84
CA GLY A 210 3.90 -23.84 2.47
C GLY A 210 4.81 -23.22 1.41
N LEU A 211 5.16 -21.93 1.55
CA LEU A 211 6.14 -21.26 0.69
C LEU A 211 7.54 -21.85 0.83
N ALA A 212 8.00 -22.07 2.07
CA ALA A 212 9.33 -22.61 2.32
C ALA A 212 9.54 -23.98 1.67
N VAL A 213 8.57 -24.89 1.82
CA VAL A 213 8.59 -26.21 1.19
C VAL A 213 8.56 -26.10 -0.32
N LEU A 214 7.70 -25.25 -0.89
CA LEU A 214 7.64 -25.03 -2.33
C LEU A 214 8.98 -24.54 -2.89
N LEU A 215 9.60 -23.54 -2.25
CA LEU A 215 10.88 -22.99 -2.66
C LEU A 215 12.00 -24.04 -2.62
N GLN A 216 12.03 -24.84 -1.55
CA GLN A 216 13.00 -25.91 -1.38
C GLN A 216 12.81 -27.01 -2.44
N ASP A 217 11.56 -27.39 -2.75
CA ASP A 217 11.23 -28.39 -3.76
C ASP A 217 11.66 -27.93 -5.16
N GLN A 218 11.31 -26.70 -5.55
CA GLN A 218 11.72 -26.15 -6.85
C GLN A 218 13.25 -26.05 -6.97
N ALA A 219 13.94 -25.61 -5.92
CA ALA A 219 15.39 -25.49 -5.92
C ALA A 219 16.11 -26.85 -5.90
N SER A 220 15.46 -27.89 -5.36
CA SER A 220 15.94 -29.27 -5.37
C SER A 220 15.69 -29.94 -6.73
N ALA A 221 14.52 -29.71 -7.33
CA ALA A 221 14.12 -30.28 -8.60
C ALA A 221 15.01 -29.80 -9.75
N ALA A 222 15.40 -28.52 -9.76
CA ALA A 222 16.27 -27.98 -10.80
C ALA A 222 17.73 -28.49 -10.75
N ARG A 223 18.09 -29.25 -9.71
CA ARG A 223 19.43 -29.82 -9.52
C ARG A 223 19.55 -31.30 -9.89
N ASN A 224 18.44 -31.98 -10.13
CA ASN A 224 18.39 -33.38 -10.57
C ASN A 224 18.26 -33.48 -12.09
#